data_AF-A0A1V1UFX6-F1
#
_entry.id   AF-A0A1V1UFX6-F1
#
_cell.length_a   1.000
_cell.length_b   1.000
_cell.length_c   1.000
_cell.angle_alpha   90.00
_cell.angle_beta   90.00
_cell.angle_gamma   90.00
#
_symmetry.space_group_name_H-M   'P 1'
#
loop_
_entity.id
_entity.type
_entity.pdbx_description
1 polymer ?
#
loop_
_entity_poly.entity_id
_entity_poly.type
_entity_poly.pdbx_seq_one_letter_code
_entity_poly.pdbx_strand_id
1 'polypeptide(L)' 'MFRLIKWLFYLAILGFVALVAYAYIGPFFGADFSPPQTEIRQDVILETE' A
#
# COMPACT_ATOMS: atom_id res chain seq x y z
N MET A 1 -4.90 -3.88 -31.41
CA MET A 1 -4.48 -3.16 -30.17
C MET A 1 -5.44 -3.39 -29.00
N PHE A 2 -6.77 -3.34 -29.18
CA PHE A 2 -7.74 -3.63 -28.10
C PHE A 2 -7.62 -5.02 -27.43
N ARG A 3 -7.16 -6.05 -28.15
CA ARG A 3 -6.92 -7.39 -27.58
C ARG A 3 -5.84 -7.38 -26.50
N LEU A 4 -4.75 -6.63 -26.70
CA LEU A 4 -3.66 -6.54 -25.72
C LEU A 4 -4.08 -5.75 -24.50
N ILE A 5 -4.81 -4.64 -24.70
CA ILE A 5 -5.35 -3.81 -23.62
C ILE A 5 -6.28 -4.62 -22.71
N LYS A 6 -7.12 -5.50 -23.27
CA LYS A 6 -7.97 -6.41 -22.50
C LYS A 6 -7.15 -7.31 -21.57
N TRP A 7 -6.04 -7.86 -22.05
CA TRP A 7 -5.14 -8.68 -21.24
C TRP A 7 -4.42 -7.87 -20.14
N LEU A 8 -3.96 -6.67 -20.46
CA LEU A 8 -3.36 -5.78 -19.46
C LEU A 8 -4.34 -5.44 -18.35
N PHE A 9 -5.62 -5.23 -18.68
CA PHE A 9 -6.66 -4.98 -17.69
C PHE A 9 -6.88 -6.19 -16.75
N TYR A 10 -6.92 -7.41 -17.30
CA TYR A 10 -7.00 -8.61 -16.48
C TYR A 10 -5.78 -8.79 -15.57
N LEU A 11 -4.58 -8.53 -16.08
CA LEU A 11 -3.35 -8.59 -15.28
C LEU A 11 -3.32 -7.51 -14.19
N ALA A 12 -3.82 -6.31 -14.47
CA ALA A 12 -3.92 -5.25 -13.46
C ALA A 12 -4.87 -5.66 -12.33
N ILE A 13 -6.03 -6.23 -12.66
CA ILE A 13 -6.96 -6.77 -11.65
C ILE A 13 -6.32 -7.90 -10.87
N LEU A 14 -5.66 -8.85 -11.54
CA LEU A 14 -4.96 -9.96 -10.88
C LEU A 14 -3.89 -9.45 -9.91
N GLY A 15 -3.07 -8.49 -10.34
CA GLY A 15 -2.05 -7.86 -9.50
C GLY A 15 -2.65 -7.13 -8.30
N PHE A 16 -3.75 -6.40 -8.51
CA PHE A 16 -4.50 -5.77 -7.41
C PHE A 16 -4.99 -6.80 -6.40
N VAL A 17 -5.62 -7.88 -6.85
CA VAL A 17 -6.09 -8.97 -5.98
C VAL A 17 -4.93 -9.61 -5.22
N ALA A 18 -3.79 -9.83 -5.87
CA ALA A 18 -2.60 -10.39 -5.22
C ALA A 18 -2.07 -9.46 -4.12
N LEU A 19 -2.02 -8.14 -4.35
CA LEU A 19 -1.63 -7.15 -3.34
C LEU A 19 -2.61 -7.13 -2.16
N VAL A 20 -3.92 -7.15 -2.44
CA VAL A 20 -4.95 -7.23 -1.39
C VAL A 20 -4.77 -8.50 -0.57
N ALA A 21 -4.65 -9.66 -1.21
CA ALA A 21 -4.43 -10.93 -0.52
C ALA A 21 -3.18 -10.87 0.37
N TYR A 22 -2.06 -10.36 -0.15
CA TYR A 22 -0.82 -10.20 0.59
C TYR A 22 -0.95 -9.24 1.78
N ALA A 23 -1.75 -8.19 1.70
CA ALA A 23 -2.00 -7.31 2.85
C ALA A 23 -2.67 -8.05 4.02
N TYR A 24 -3.54 -9.04 3.72
CA TYR A 24 -4.22 -9.84 4.75
C TYR A 24 -3.38 -11.02 5.25
N ILE A 25 -2.66 -11.72 4.36
CA ILE A 25 -1.89 -12.90 4.75
C ILE A 25 -0.42 -12.60 5.09
N GLY A 26 0.11 -11.46 4.64
CA GLY A 26 1.49 -11.03 4.86
C GLY A 26 1.92 -11.01 6.32
N PRO A 27 1.07 -10.61 7.29
CA PRO A 27 1.41 -10.69 8.71
C PRO A 27 1.75 -12.10 9.20
N PHE A 28 1.17 -13.15 8.61
CA PHE A 28 1.53 -14.54 8.94
C PHE A 28 2.92 -14.94 8.45
N PHE A 29 3.48 -14.19 7.50
CA PHE A 29 4.84 -14.37 6.96
C PHE A 29 5.85 -13.37 7.55
N GLY A 30 5.45 -12.59 8.56
CA GLY A 30 6.32 -11.62 9.25
C GLY A 30 6.39 -10.23 8.62
N ALA A 31 5.50 -9.90 7.68
CA ALA A 31 5.35 -8.53 7.21
C ALA A 31 4.52 -7.70 8.21
N ASP A 32 5.04 -6.57 8.69
CA ASP A 32 4.30 -5.66 9.56
C ASP A 32 3.83 -4.43 8.77
N PHE A 33 2.52 -4.24 8.73
CA PHE A 33 1.86 -3.11 8.07
C PHE A 33 1.22 -2.15 9.09
N SER A 34 1.43 -2.38 10.39
CA SER A 34 0.87 -1.56 11.45
C SER A 34 1.56 -0.19 11.51
N PRO A 35 0.82 0.90 11.79
CA PRO A 35 1.46 2.17 12.10
C PRO A 35 2.25 2.08 13.42
N PRO A 36 3.27 2.94 13.60
CA PRO A 36 3.92 3.10 14.90
C PRO A 36 2.87 3.41 15.98
N GLN A 37 2.87 2.64 17.06
CA GLN A 37 1.89 2.82 18.15
C GLN A 37 2.34 3.82 19.22
N THR A 38 3.58 4.31 19.12
CA THR A 38 4.15 5.29 20.04
C THR A 38 3.89 6.70 19.56
N GLU A 39 3.66 7.63 20.48
CA GLU A 39 3.57 9.04 20.15
C GLU A 39 4.88 9.54 19.49
N ILE A 40 4.75 10.21 18.35
CA ILE A 40 5.86 10.87 17.64
C ILE A 40 5.63 12.38 17.76
N ARG A 41 6.58 13.09 18.36
CA ARG A 41 6.57 14.55 18.48
C ARG A 41 7.73 15.12 17.69
N GLN A 42 7.49 16.20 16.97
CA GLN A 42 8.54 16.96 16.28
C GLN A 42 8.31 18.46 16.49
N ASP A 43 9.35 19.15 16.91
CA ASP A 43 9.32 20.59 17.07
C ASP A 43 9.28 21.27 15.70
N VAL A 44 8.42 22.28 15.55
CA VAL A 44 8.25 23.06 14.32
C VAL A 44 8.41 24.53 14.64
N ILE A 45 9.18 25.25 13.81
CA ILE A 45 9.30 26.70 13.86
C ILE A 45 8.10 27.29 13.11
N LEU A 46 7.27 28.08 13.79
CA LEU A 46 6.17 28.83 13.18
C LEU A 46 6.64 30.27 12.94
N GLU A 47 6.84 30.63 11.68
CA GLU A 47 7.04 32.01 11.25
C GLU A 47 5.70 32.77 11.28
N THR A 48 5.71 34.00 11.78
CA THR A 48 4.56 34.93 11.84
C THR A 48 4.93 36.24 11.13
N GLU A 49 3.94 36.92 10.54
CA GLU A 49 4.09 38.28 9.98
C GLU A 49 4.45 39.32 11.05
#